data_AF-A0A9D2AGY2-F1
#
_entry.id   AF-A0A9D2AGY2-F1
#
_cell.length_a   1.000
_cell.length_b   1.000
_cell.length_c   1.000
_cell.angle_alpha   90.00
_cell.angle_beta   90.00
_cell.angle_gamma   90.00
#
_symmetry.space_group_name_H-M   'P 1'
#
loop_
_entity.id
_entity.type
_entity.pdbx_description
1 polymer ?
#
loop_
_entity_poly.entity_id
_entity_poly.type
_entity_poly.pdbx_seq_one_letter_code
_entity_poly.pdbx_strand_id
1 'polypeptide(L)'
;MEKTERGKRETLQKCGQALCDYARSVKVWADKYLLHLFAILAAVSVFVVGIFMCFKFKPMEEMQVKVTSDSVADGNVEDLLMAAFSSMSYEQTMFNPIGALFVGFDAEKNREEYDKLSEQVLTITAKTTLEYKDELLRLYALMDAKEGTPEEIAAAVEESARIIQSILDSAASSMSGINLIKLDRLDAEIAYSNLQDSDPAVMKVADDSIIRTIALCAGTAAYVYLQVIALVLVFRTAVRVLQNKNAGLKLYGAYLIGFAFLLFVCEVCGVTLNGAGIACFVLMAIFGGLSWLYRLFTSETSPVLAAAKTVVAALTFSAFCIFFCAMYDFGVSVDRIGAVFGLYGYDGALPEGRTAAEILLVNLLSIGVPHLVCMGLILASLLKALGAGAKGKVSGWILPLLSSMCVLLTFILLSVFAGNGLDIIRVSTAMLVMSALCLLSLAFASLEQYISFVERSAQKKGETQEKGEEQEVPAQA
;
A
#
# COMPACT_ATOMS: atom_id res chain seq x y z
N MET A 1 -43.93 9.50 -54.23
CA MET A 1 -43.40 9.72 -52.87
C MET A 1 -42.99 8.41 -52.17
N GLU A 2 -43.69 7.29 -52.35
CA GLU A 2 -43.31 5.98 -51.74
C GLU A 2 -41.93 5.42 -52.14
N LYS A 3 -41.48 5.61 -53.39
CA LYS A 3 -40.15 5.14 -53.83
C LYS A 3 -38.99 5.81 -53.06
N THR A 4 -39.21 7.03 -52.57
CA THR A 4 -38.19 7.81 -51.86
C THR A 4 -38.06 7.40 -50.38
N GLU A 5 -39.14 6.91 -49.76
CA GLU A 5 -39.12 6.38 -48.39
C GLU A 5 -38.52 4.97 -48.30
N ARG A 6 -38.79 4.11 -49.29
CA ARG A 6 -38.21 2.77 -49.36
C ARG A 6 -36.69 2.82 -49.52
N GLY A 7 -36.20 3.71 -50.40
CA GLY A 7 -34.77 3.97 -50.58
C GLY A 7 -34.11 4.55 -49.32
N LYS A 8 -34.79 5.45 -48.58
CA LYS A 8 -34.28 5.94 -47.29
C LYS A 8 -34.16 4.85 -46.23
N ARG A 9 -35.13 3.92 -46.15
CA ARG A 9 -35.08 2.77 -45.22
C ARG A 9 -33.92 1.82 -45.55
N GLU A 10 -33.71 1.48 -46.81
CA GLU A 10 -32.57 0.62 -47.21
C GLU A 10 -31.21 1.29 -46.93
N THR A 11 -31.08 2.60 -47.17
CA THR A 11 -29.84 3.33 -46.87
C THR A 11 -29.57 3.43 -45.37
N LEU A 12 -30.61 3.66 -44.55
CA LEU A 12 -30.51 3.63 -43.08
C LEU A 12 -30.11 2.24 -42.56
N GLN A 13 -30.65 1.17 -43.15
CA GLN A 13 -30.36 -0.21 -42.76
C GLN A 13 -28.92 -0.61 -43.12
N LYS A 14 -28.44 -0.22 -44.32
CA LYS A 14 -27.04 -0.37 -44.73
C LYS A 14 -26.08 0.46 -43.88
N CYS A 15 -26.46 1.69 -43.53
CA CYS A 15 -25.67 2.55 -42.65
C CYS A 15 -25.57 1.94 -41.24
N GLY A 16 -26.67 1.40 -40.72
CA GLY A 16 -26.70 0.65 -39.45
C GLY A 16 -25.83 -0.60 -39.46
N GLN A 17 -25.88 -1.40 -40.54
CA GLN A 17 -24.98 -2.56 -40.72
C GLN A 17 -23.51 -2.16 -40.79
N ALA A 18 -23.17 -1.12 -41.56
CA ALA A 18 -21.80 -0.61 -41.66
C ALA A 18 -21.28 -0.09 -40.31
N LEU A 19 -22.13 0.54 -39.51
CA LEU A 19 -21.79 1.01 -38.15
C LEU A 19 -21.56 -0.17 -37.20
N CYS A 20 -22.38 -1.22 -37.30
CA CYS A 20 -22.20 -2.46 -36.54
C CYS A 20 -20.91 -3.20 -36.93
N ASP A 21 -20.59 -3.29 -38.22
CA ASP A 21 -19.38 -3.94 -38.71
C ASP A 21 -18.12 -3.13 -38.37
N TYR A 22 -18.20 -1.80 -38.41
CA TYR A 22 -17.14 -0.91 -37.92
C TYR A 22 -16.92 -1.09 -36.41
N ALA A 23 -17.98 -1.07 -35.59
CA ALA A 23 -17.89 -1.29 -34.15
C ALA A 23 -17.31 -2.67 -33.81
N ARG A 24 -17.68 -3.71 -34.57
CA ARG A 24 -17.12 -5.05 -34.43
C ARG A 24 -15.63 -5.09 -34.80
N SER A 25 -15.23 -4.40 -35.86
CA SER A 25 -13.83 -4.29 -36.29
C SER A 25 -12.97 -3.53 -35.26
N VAL A 26 -13.49 -2.44 -34.70
CA VAL A 26 -12.85 -1.68 -33.62
C VAL A 26 -12.70 -2.54 -32.37
N LYS A 27 -13.72 -3.32 -32.00
CA LYS A 27 -13.65 -4.26 -30.87
C LYS A 27 -12.57 -5.33 -31.09
N VAL A 28 -12.52 -5.95 -32.28
CA VAL A 28 -11.49 -6.94 -32.63
C VAL A 28 -10.08 -6.34 -32.59
N TRP A 29 -9.92 -5.11 -33.09
CA TRP A 29 -8.65 -4.40 -33.01
C TRP A 29 -8.26 -4.10 -31.55
N ALA A 30 -9.19 -3.60 -30.73
CA ALA A 30 -8.92 -3.25 -29.34
C ALA A 30 -8.65 -4.49 -28.47
N ASP A 31 -9.37 -5.60 -28.69
CA ASP A 31 -9.09 -6.89 -28.06
C ASP A 31 -7.68 -7.38 -28.38
N LYS A 32 -7.24 -7.13 -29.62
CA LYS A 32 -5.95 -7.59 -30.13
C LYS A 32 -4.78 -6.70 -29.74
N TYR A 33 -4.92 -5.38 -29.73
CA TYR A 33 -3.80 -4.46 -29.54
C TYR A 33 -3.88 -3.62 -28.27
N LEU A 34 -5.05 -3.08 -27.92
CA LEU A 34 -5.20 -2.16 -26.78
C LEU A 34 -4.86 -2.84 -25.44
N LEU A 35 -5.38 -4.05 -25.22
CA LEU A 35 -5.12 -4.81 -24.00
C LEU A 35 -3.65 -5.24 -23.87
N HIS A 36 -2.97 -5.51 -24.98
CA HIS A 36 -1.55 -5.83 -24.98
C HIS A 36 -0.70 -4.57 -24.73
N LEU A 37 -1.10 -3.43 -25.29
CA LEU A 37 -0.47 -2.14 -25.04
C LEU A 37 -0.52 -1.76 -23.56
N PHE A 38 -1.69 -1.87 -22.90
CA PHE A 38 -1.80 -1.62 -21.46
C PHE A 38 -0.89 -2.53 -20.64
N ALA A 39 -0.84 -3.81 -20.97
CA ALA A 39 0.01 -4.78 -20.28
C ALA A 39 1.52 -4.49 -20.46
N ILE A 40 1.95 -4.13 -21.66
CA ILE A 40 3.34 -3.77 -21.92
C ILE A 40 3.70 -2.47 -21.21
N LEU A 41 2.86 -1.42 -21.33
CA LEU A 41 3.09 -0.14 -20.67
C LEU A 41 3.18 -0.30 -19.15
N ALA A 42 2.23 -1.03 -18.54
CA ALA A 42 2.27 -1.33 -17.11
C ALA A 42 3.57 -2.01 -16.71
N ALA A 43 3.92 -3.12 -17.36
CA ALA A 43 5.07 -3.91 -16.99
C ALA A 43 6.41 -3.21 -17.22
N VAL A 44 6.57 -2.48 -18.32
CA VAL A 44 7.80 -1.71 -18.59
C VAL A 44 7.93 -0.56 -17.60
N SER A 45 6.85 0.19 -17.35
CA SER A 45 6.90 1.34 -16.44
C SER A 45 7.25 0.88 -15.02
N VAL A 46 6.64 -0.22 -14.58
CA VAL A 46 6.82 -0.77 -13.24
C VAL A 46 8.17 -1.47 -13.07
N PHE A 47 8.71 -2.07 -14.13
CA PHE A 47 10.07 -2.59 -14.12
C PHE A 47 11.10 -1.46 -14.00
N VAL A 48 10.96 -0.39 -14.80
CA VAL A 48 11.89 0.74 -14.78
C VAL A 48 11.81 1.53 -13.48
N VAL A 49 10.60 1.94 -13.06
CA VAL A 49 10.39 2.65 -11.79
C VAL A 49 10.75 1.75 -10.61
N GLY A 50 10.51 0.45 -10.75
CA GLY A 50 10.82 -0.56 -9.75
C GLY A 50 12.29 -0.58 -9.31
N ILE A 51 13.23 -0.29 -10.22
CA ILE A 51 14.67 -0.22 -9.90
C ILE A 51 14.96 0.80 -8.79
N PHE A 52 14.17 1.87 -8.71
CA PHE A 52 14.32 2.96 -7.74
C PHE A 52 13.51 2.76 -6.46
N MET A 53 12.91 1.58 -6.26
CA MET A 53 12.21 1.27 -5.02
C MET A 53 13.20 1.19 -3.87
N CYS A 54 12.92 1.94 -2.81
CA CYS A 54 13.65 1.92 -1.54
C CYS A 54 12.69 1.73 -0.38
N PHE A 55 13.20 1.16 0.70
CA PHE A 55 12.58 1.22 2.01
C PHE A 55 12.79 2.61 2.59
N LYS A 56 11.73 3.27 3.06
CA LYS A 56 11.83 4.41 3.96
C LYS A 56 11.98 3.88 5.37
N PHE A 57 13.23 3.77 5.79
CA PHE A 57 13.66 3.10 7.00
C PHE A 57 13.90 4.11 8.11
N LYS A 58 13.43 3.79 9.31
CA LYS A 58 13.68 4.53 10.55
C LYS A 58 14.52 3.64 11.48
N PRO A 59 15.70 4.07 11.97
CA PRO A 59 16.51 3.30 12.92
C PRO A 59 15.74 2.89 14.15
N MET A 60 16.11 1.77 14.77
CA MET A 60 15.38 1.20 15.90
C MET A 60 15.32 2.15 17.11
N GLU A 61 16.40 2.88 17.38
CA GLU A 61 16.45 3.90 18.44
C GLU A 61 15.37 4.98 18.21
N GLU A 62 15.29 5.53 17.00
CA GLU A 62 14.30 6.55 16.65
C GLU A 62 12.86 6.00 16.62
N MET A 63 12.64 4.72 16.32
CA MET A 63 11.31 4.09 16.39
C MET A 63 10.77 3.95 17.82
N GLN A 64 11.64 4.03 18.83
CA GLN A 64 11.28 3.81 20.22
C GLN A 64 11.13 5.11 21.03
N VAL A 65 11.61 6.24 20.50
CA VAL A 65 11.46 7.55 21.14
C VAL A 65 10.00 8.00 21.04
N LYS A 66 9.33 8.10 22.19
CA LYS A 66 7.96 8.62 22.28
C LYS A 66 7.98 10.14 22.17
N VAL A 67 7.73 10.66 20.97
CA VAL A 67 7.40 12.08 20.83
C VAL A 67 5.97 12.27 21.31
N THR A 68 5.78 12.57 22.60
CA THR A 68 4.48 13.05 23.08
C THR A 68 4.25 14.41 22.48
N SER A 69 3.20 14.57 21.67
CA SER A 69 2.76 15.84 21.08
C SER A 69 2.57 17.00 22.09
N ASP A 70 2.52 16.69 23.39
CA ASP A 70 2.52 17.69 24.46
C ASP A 70 3.84 18.48 24.56
N SER A 71 4.96 17.99 24.01
CA SER A 71 6.24 18.71 24.00
C SER A 71 6.35 19.79 22.90
N VAL A 72 5.46 19.78 21.90
CA VAL A 72 5.47 20.76 20.80
C VAL A 72 4.57 21.97 21.09
N ALA A 73 3.83 21.96 22.21
CA ALA A 73 2.81 22.96 22.53
C ALA A 73 3.38 24.37 22.81
N ASP A 74 4.67 24.49 23.15
CA ASP A 74 5.30 25.77 23.53
C ASP A 74 6.06 26.47 22.38
N GLY A 75 6.07 25.91 21.16
CA GLY A 75 6.74 26.55 20.02
C GLY A 75 8.25 26.70 20.17
N ASN A 76 8.86 25.96 21.10
CA ASN A 76 10.30 25.90 21.29
C ASN A 76 10.95 25.18 20.12
N VAL A 77 11.97 25.81 19.55
CA VAL A 77 12.69 25.34 18.35
C VAL A 77 13.54 24.12 18.65
N GLU A 78 13.98 23.94 19.89
CA GLU A 78 14.70 22.73 20.33
C GLU A 78 13.78 21.50 20.33
N ASP A 79 12.54 21.66 20.81
CA ASP A 79 11.51 20.62 20.75
C ASP A 79 11.09 20.34 19.30
N LEU A 80 11.03 21.38 18.46
CA LEU A 80 10.80 21.24 17.01
C LEU A 80 11.96 20.47 16.34
N LEU A 81 13.22 20.75 16.69
CA LEU A 81 14.40 20.08 16.17
C LEU A 81 14.41 18.60 16.57
N MET A 82 14.15 18.31 17.85
CA MET A 82 14.08 16.94 18.37
C MET A 82 12.93 16.15 17.74
N ALA A 83 11.75 16.76 17.57
CA ALA A 83 10.62 16.15 16.87
C ALA A 83 10.93 15.92 15.37
N ALA A 84 11.70 16.81 14.75
CA ALA A 84 12.06 16.72 13.34
C ALA A 84 13.12 15.62 13.09
N PHE A 85 14.16 15.51 13.93
CA PHE A 85 15.15 14.44 13.83
C PHE A 85 14.58 13.07 14.19
N SER A 86 13.74 12.99 15.23
CA SER A 86 13.08 11.74 15.63
C SER A 86 11.99 11.25 14.67
N SER A 87 11.58 12.06 13.68
CA SER A 87 10.64 11.68 12.62
C SER A 87 11.34 11.40 11.28
N MET A 88 12.67 11.46 11.25
CA MET A 88 13.44 11.28 10.04
C MET A 88 13.31 9.85 9.51
N SER A 89 13.22 9.72 8.19
CA SER A 89 13.18 8.44 7.50
C SER A 89 14.21 8.44 6.38
N TYR A 90 15.01 7.38 6.33
CA TYR A 90 16.14 7.26 5.42
C TYR A 90 15.80 6.30 4.29
N GLU A 91 16.14 6.67 3.05
CA GLU A 91 15.96 5.77 1.92
C GLU A 91 17.05 4.69 1.92
N GLN A 92 16.66 3.46 2.20
CA GLN A 92 17.53 2.28 2.18
C GLN A 92 17.20 1.43 0.97
N THR A 93 18.23 1.03 0.22
CA THR A 93 18.01 0.21 -0.98
C THR A 93 17.33 -1.11 -0.60
N MET A 94 16.52 -1.66 -1.51
CA MET A 94 15.83 -2.94 -1.29
C MET A 94 16.78 -4.10 -0.99
N PHE A 95 18.08 -3.99 -1.28
CA PHE A 95 19.08 -5.05 -1.02
C PHE A 95 19.89 -4.85 0.27
N ASN A 96 19.79 -3.69 0.93
CA ASN A 96 20.46 -3.43 2.21
C ASN A 96 20.18 -4.50 3.29
N PRO A 97 18.95 -5.05 3.44
CA PRO A 97 18.68 -6.13 4.40
C PRO A 97 19.56 -7.37 4.21
N ILE A 98 19.89 -7.73 2.96
CA ILE A 98 20.76 -8.88 2.68
C ILE A 98 22.16 -8.64 3.25
N GLY A 99 22.70 -7.43 3.08
CA GLY A 99 24.00 -7.07 3.66
C GLY A 99 24.02 -7.11 5.18
N ALA A 100 22.89 -6.78 5.83
CA ALA A 100 22.72 -6.89 7.27
C ALA A 100 22.59 -8.35 7.75
N LEU A 101 21.96 -9.22 6.97
CA LEU A 101 21.83 -10.65 7.31
C LEU A 101 23.18 -11.36 7.46
N PHE A 102 24.23 -10.87 6.81
CA PHE A 102 25.58 -11.44 6.86
C PHE A 102 26.45 -10.93 8.01
N VAL A 103 25.92 -10.12 8.92
CA VAL A 103 26.63 -9.76 10.16
C VAL A 103 26.90 -11.03 10.96
N GLY A 104 28.16 -11.24 11.36
CA GLY A 104 28.61 -12.40 12.13
C GLY A 104 28.53 -12.18 13.63
N PHE A 105 29.06 -13.14 14.41
CA PHE A 105 29.06 -13.11 15.89
C PHE A 105 30.39 -12.62 16.49
N ASP A 106 31.32 -12.12 15.67
CA ASP A 106 32.64 -11.69 16.10
C ASP A 106 32.57 -10.26 16.67
N ALA A 107 32.61 -10.14 17.99
CA ALA A 107 32.35 -8.88 18.70
C ALA A 107 33.34 -7.76 18.33
N GLU A 108 34.62 -8.07 18.13
CA GLU A 108 35.63 -7.05 17.78
C GLU A 108 35.42 -6.53 16.36
N LYS A 109 35.18 -7.43 15.40
CA LYS A 109 34.87 -7.03 14.02
C LYS A 109 33.55 -6.28 13.91
N ASN A 110 32.54 -6.69 14.67
CA ASN A 110 31.26 -6.01 14.69
C ASN A 110 31.39 -4.60 15.26
N ARG A 111 32.19 -4.40 16.33
CA ARG A 111 32.48 -3.06 16.86
C ARG A 111 33.25 -2.19 15.87
N GLU A 112 34.29 -2.72 15.23
CA GLU A 112 35.04 -1.98 14.21
C GLU A 112 34.13 -1.54 13.05
N GLU A 113 33.27 -2.43 12.57
CA GLU A 113 32.35 -2.11 11.48
C GLU A 113 31.23 -1.16 11.92
N TYR A 114 30.74 -1.29 13.15
CA TYR A 114 29.78 -0.35 13.76
C TYR A 114 30.38 1.05 13.84
N ASP A 115 31.57 1.19 14.44
CA ASP A 115 32.24 2.48 14.61
C ASP A 115 32.46 3.17 13.27
N LYS A 116 32.87 2.42 12.25
CA LYS A 116 33.04 2.94 10.89
C LYS A 116 31.74 3.47 10.28
N LEU A 117 30.63 2.75 10.42
CA LEU A 117 29.34 3.19 9.88
C LEU A 117 28.78 4.37 10.69
N SER A 118 28.90 4.32 12.02
CA SER A 118 28.49 5.39 12.93
C SER A 118 29.27 6.69 12.66
N GLU A 119 30.58 6.61 12.39
CA GLU A 119 31.40 7.78 12.02
C GLU A 119 30.91 8.40 10.71
N GLN A 120 30.50 7.60 9.72
CA GLN A 120 29.93 8.11 8.46
C GLN A 120 28.60 8.82 8.70
N VAL A 121 27.72 8.25 9.52
CA VAL A 121 26.45 8.87 9.92
C VAL A 121 26.72 10.21 10.61
N LEU A 122 27.59 10.23 11.62
CA LEU A 122 27.97 11.45 12.35
C LEU A 122 28.56 12.52 11.42
N THR A 123 29.41 12.12 10.48
CA THR A 123 30.02 13.04 9.52
C THR A 123 28.98 13.69 8.61
N ILE A 124 28.02 12.92 8.10
CA ILE A 124 26.94 13.42 7.24
C ILE A 124 26.03 14.36 8.02
N THR A 125 25.61 13.97 9.23
CA THR A 125 24.77 14.79 10.10
C THR A 125 25.47 16.10 10.46
N ALA A 126 26.73 16.02 10.91
CA ALA A 126 27.51 17.20 11.28
C ALA A 126 27.68 18.15 10.09
N LYS A 127 28.06 17.62 8.91
CA LYS A 127 28.21 18.44 7.70
C LYS A 127 26.91 19.16 7.35
N THR A 128 25.79 18.43 7.31
CA THR A 128 24.50 18.99 6.92
C THR A 128 24.00 20.02 7.94
N THR A 129 24.16 19.75 9.24
CA THR A 129 23.76 20.71 10.28
C THR A 129 24.65 21.95 10.31
N LEU A 130 25.96 21.81 10.05
CA LEU A 130 26.90 22.92 10.02
C LEU A 130 26.62 23.90 8.88
N GLU A 131 26.12 23.43 7.74
CA GLU A 131 25.75 24.28 6.59
C GLU A 131 24.64 25.30 6.93
N TYR A 132 23.78 24.98 7.90
CA TYR A 132 22.63 25.82 8.30
C TYR A 132 22.74 26.41 9.71
N LYS A 133 23.84 26.13 10.42
CA LYS A 133 24.04 26.48 11.84
C LYS A 133 23.86 27.97 12.11
N ASP A 134 24.52 28.83 11.35
CA ASP A 134 24.53 30.27 11.64
C ASP A 134 23.16 30.91 11.43
N GLU A 135 22.40 30.46 10.42
CA GLU A 135 21.04 30.94 10.17
C GLU A 135 20.05 30.42 11.20
N LEU A 136 20.15 29.16 11.62
CA LEU A 136 19.34 28.63 12.72
C LEU A 136 19.61 29.35 14.04
N LEU A 137 20.87 29.65 14.35
CA LEU A 137 21.23 30.42 15.55
C LEU A 137 20.69 31.86 15.49
N ARG A 138 20.68 32.48 14.30
CA ARG A 138 20.09 33.81 14.09
C ARG A 138 18.58 33.81 14.34
N LEU A 139 17.86 32.85 13.75
CA LEU A 139 16.41 32.71 13.93
C LEU A 139 16.06 32.38 15.39
N TYR A 140 16.85 31.51 16.03
CA TYR A 140 16.69 31.18 17.45
C TYR A 140 16.83 32.41 18.35
N ALA A 141 17.87 33.23 18.15
CA ALA A 141 18.07 34.45 18.91
C ALA A 141 16.90 35.43 18.76
N LEU A 142 16.31 35.52 17.56
CA LEU A 142 15.16 36.38 17.28
C LEU A 142 13.88 35.90 18.00
N MET A 143 13.68 34.58 18.07
CA MET A 143 12.53 33.97 18.77
C MET A 143 12.67 34.03 20.30
N ASP A 144 13.84 33.70 20.84
CA ASP A 144 14.09 33.63 22.28
C ASP A 144 14.10 35.02 22.94
N ALA A 145 14.71 36.00 22.28
CA ALA A 145 14.72 37.38 22.78
C ALA A 145 13.35 38.08 22.65
N LYS A 146 12.37 37.49 21.94
CA LYS A 146 11.12 38.12 21.49
C LYS A 146 11.38 39.48 20.82
N GLU A 147 12.52 39.61 20.17
CA GLU A 147 12.93 40.82 19.47
C GLU A 147 12.27 40.82 18.08
N GLY A 148 11.03 41.28 18.03
CA GLY A 148 10.28 41.37 16.79
C GLY A 148 8.79 41.57 17.01
N THR A 149 8.10 41.96 15.95
CA THR A 149 6.64 41.89 15.90
C THR A 149 6.17 40.42 15.94
N PRO A 150 4.94 40.14 16.40
CA PRO A 150 4.38 38.78 16.35
C PRO A 150 4.43 38.13 14.96
N GLU A 151 4.37 38.94 13.90
CA GLU A 151 4.45 38.52 12.50
C GLU A 151 5.88 38.10 12.11
N GLU A 152 6.91 38.83 12.58
CA GLU A 152 8.32 38.49 12.37
C GLU A 152 8.72 37.23 13.12
N ILE A 153 8.21 37.03 14.34
CA ILE A 153 8.43 35.81 15.12
C ILE A 153 7.75 34.61 14.42
N ALA A 154 6.51 34.77 13.93
CA ALA A 154 5.84 33.72 13.17
C ALA A 154 6.57 33.37 11.87
N ALA A 155 7.09 34.36 11.15
CA ALA A 155 7.90 34.14 9.95
C ALA A 155 9.22 33.43 10.27
N ALA A 156 9.89 33.77 11.38
CA ALA A 156 11.11 33.11 11.82
C ALA A 156 10.89 31.65 12.21
N VAL A 157 9.74 31.32 12.82
CA VAL A 157 9.33 29.94 13.09
C VAL A 157 9.13 29.17 11.77
N GLU A 158 8.43 29.75 10.79
CA GLU A 158 8.21 29.11 9.49
C GLU A 158 9.53 28.88 8.74
N GLU A 159 10.44 29.86 8.76
CA GLU A 159 11.74 29.76 8.11
C GLU A 159 12.65 28.73 8.81
N SER A 160 12.63 28.67 10.14
CA SER A 160 13.33 27.63 10.92
C SER A 160 12.82 26.24 10.56
N ALA A 161 11.50 26.05 10.49
CA ALA A 161 10.90 24.78 10.08
C ALA A 161 11.30 24.38 8.66
N ARG A 162 11.37 25.34 7.72
CA ARG A 162 11.82 25.08 6.35
C ARG A 162 13.29 24.68 6.28
N ILE A 163 14.15 25.35 7.04
CA ILE A 163 15.59 25.02 7.11
C ILE A 163 15.78 23.63 7.72
N ILE A 164 15.07 23.32 8.80
CA ILE A 164 15.09 22.00 9.43
C ILE A 164 14.66 20.93 8.42
N GLN A 165 13.58 21.14 7.66
CA GLN A 165 13.18 20.20 6.62
C GLN A 165 14.26 20.02 5.54
N SER A 166 14.95 21.09 5.16
CA SER A 166 16.05 21.04 4.18
C SER A 166 17.25 20.25 4.71
N ILE A 167 17.57 20.38 6.01
CA ILE A 167 18.60 19.57 6.69
C ILE A 167 18.21 18.10 6.65
N LEU A 168 16.96 17.79 7.02
CA LEU A 168 16.46 16.41 7.03
C LEU A 168 16.46 15.80 5.62
N ASP A 169 15.96 16.49 4.61
CA ASP A 169 15.94 15.96 3.24
C ASP A 169 17.36 15.73 2.71
N SER A 170 18.29 16.65 3.01
CA SER A 170 19.69 16.54 2.59
C SER A 170 20.44 15.42 3.32
N ALA A 171 20.24 15.28 4.63
CA ALA A 171 20.83 14.22 5.41
C ALA A 171 20.23 12.85 5.03
N ALA A 172 18.91 12.74 4.82
CA ALA A 172 18.24 11.51 4.41
C ALA A 172 18.73 11.01 3.04
N SER A 173 18.87 11.94 2.08
CA SER A 173 19.44 11.66 0.77
C SER A 173 20.91 11.23 0.85
N SER A 174 21.71 11.94 1.65
CA SER A 174 23.14 11.66 1.80
C SER A 174 23.41 10.33 2.51
N MET A 175 22.54 9.92 3.43
CA MET A 175 22.64 8.65 4.15
C MET A 175 22.16 7.42 3.35
N SER A 176 21.60 7.61 2.16
CA SER A 176 21.18 6.49 1.28
C SER A 176 22.34 5.53 0.91
N GLY A 177 23.58 6.03 0.92
CA GLY A 177 24.78 5.25 0.68
C GLY A 177 25.26 4.42 1.87
N ILE A 178 24.71 4.64 3.06
CA ILE A 178 25.04 3.92 4.29
C ILE A 178 23.96 2.86 4.54
N ASN A 179 24.38 1.64 4.86
CA ASN A 179 23.45 0.58 5.23
C ASN A 179 23.06 0.70 6.72
N LEU A 180 22.05 1.51 7.01
CA LEU A 180 21.54 1.75 8.37
C LEU A 180 20.87 0.50 8.96
N ILE A 181 20.31 -0.38 8.13
CA ILE A 181 19.77 -1.67 8.60
C ILE A 181 20.89 -2.56 9.12
N LYS A 182 22.07 -2.51 8.47
CA LYS A 182 23.26 -3.21 8.97
C LYS A 182 23.79 -2.59 10.25
N LEU A 183 23.71 -1.26 10.40
CA LEU A 183 24.08 -0.57 11.63
C LEU A 183 23.22 -1.05 12.82
N ASP A 184 21.89 -1.07 12.67
CA ASP A 184 20.95 -1.61 13.68
C ASP A 184 21.26 -3.09 14.02
N ARG A 185 21.67 -3.87 13.02
CA ARG A 185 21.99 -5.29 13.20
C ARG A 185 23.32 -5.50 13.93
N LEU A 186 24.33 -4.67 13.66
CA LEU A 186 25.62 -4.69 14.35
C LEU A 186 25.45 -4.31 15.82
N ASP A 187 24.64 -3.28 16.10
CA ASP A 187 24.32 -2.86 17.46
C ASP A 187 23.67 -3.99 18.27
N ALA A 188 22.70 -4.68 17.67
CA ALA A 188 22.07 -5.85 18.28
C ALA A 188 23.09 -6.95 18.62
N GLU A 189 24.00 -7.29 17.71
CA GLU A 189 25.04 -8.30 17.96
C GLU A 189 26.06 -7.86 19.03
N ILE A 190 26.39 -6.57 19.08
CA ILE A 190 27.22 -6.01 20.15
C ILE A 190 26.50 -6.13 21.50
N ALA A 191 25.19 -5.87 21.55
CA ALA A 191 24.40 -6.07 22.76
C ALA A 191 24.41 -7.53 23.24
N TYR A 192 24.21 -8.52 22.35
CA TYR A 192 24.33 -9.94 22.73
C TYR A 192 25.73 -10.30 23.21
N SER A 193 26.79 -9.69 22.67
CA SER A 193 28.16 -9.95 23.14
C SER A 193 28.38 -9.48 24.59
N ASN A 194 27.56 -8.57 25.10
CA ASN A 194 27.62 -8.01 26.47
C ASN A 194 26.49 -8.57 27.39
N LEU A 195 25.98 -9.78 27.10
CA LEU A 195 24.83 -10.42 27.76
C LEU A 195 24.85 -10.44 29.31
N GLN A 196 26.01 -10.40 29.97
CA GLN A 196 26.11 -10.46 31.43
C GLN A 196 25.69 -9.16 32.14
N ASP A 197 25.73 -8.01 31.46
CA ASP A 197 25.46 -6.68 32.04
C ASP A 197 24.28 -5.95 31.36
N SER A 198 23.59 -6.62 30.43
CA SER A 198 22.62 -5.97 29.55
C SER A 198 21.22 -5.91 30.17
N ASP A 199 20.64 -4.72 30.20
CA ASP A 199 19.26 -4.47 30.60
C ASP A 199 18.30 -5.32 29.72
N PRO A 200 17.28 -6.01 30.30
CA PRO A 200 16.23 -6.68 29.54
C PRO A 200 15.59 -5.83 28.42
N ALA A 201 15.55 -4.51 28.60
CA ALA A 201 15.14 -3.56 27.57
C ALA A 201 16.07 -3.59 26.34
N VAL A 202 17.38 -3.47 26.55
CA VAL A 202 18.41 -3.51 25.50
C VAL A 202 18.38 -4.83 24.74
N MET A 203 18.20 -5.94 25.45
CA MET A 203 18.09 -7.27 24.82
C MET A 203 16.85 -7.40 23.92
N LYS A 204 15.73 -6.80 24.33
CA LYS A 204 14.52 -6.75 23.50
C LYS A 204 14.73 -5.93 22.23
N VAL A 205 15.37 -4.78 22.33
CA VAL A 205 15.72 -3.95 21.16
C VAL A 205 16.59 -4.75 20.18
N ALA A 206 17.55 -5.51 20.72
CA ALA A 206 18.38 -6.39 19.92
C ALA A 206 17.55 -7.49 19.22
N ASP A 207 16.71 -8.23 19.94
CA ASP A 207 15.79 -9.24 19.39
C ASP A 207 14.94 -8.67 18.25
N ASP A 208 14.35 -7.50 18.49
CA ASP A 208 13.48 -6.78 17.58
C ASP A 208 14.24 -6.36 16.30
N SER A 209 15.47 -5.88 16.43
CA SER A 209 16.36 -5.54 15.31
C SER A 209 16.70 -6.78 14.44
N ILE A 210 16.97 -7.93 15.07
CA ILE A 210 17.21 -9.19 14.35
C ILE A 210 15.97 -9.55 13.52
N ILE A 211 14.81 -9.60 14.16
CA ILE A 211 13.59 -10.08 13.52
C ILE A 211 13.17 -9.12 12.40
N ARG A 212 13.27 -7.81 12.62
CA ARG A 212 13.05 -6.78 11.60
C ARG A 212 13.97 -6.96 10.40
N THR A 213 15.26 -7.24 10.62
CA THR A 213 16.22 -7.52 9.55
C THR A 213 15.81 -8.74 8.71
N ILE A 214 15.40 -9.82 9.37
CA ILE A 214 14.92 -11.05 8.70
C ILE A 214 13.64 -10.78 7.89
N ALA A 215 12.68 -10.06 8.47
CA ALA A 215 11.44 -9.71 7.80
C ALA A 215 11.71 -8.82 6.57
N LEU A 216 12.59 -7.82 6.67
CA LEU A 216 13.00 -6.98 5.55
C LEU A 216 13.72 -7.77 4.43
N CYS A 217 14.41 -8.87 4.77
CA CYS A 217 14.92 -9.80 3.75
C CYS A 217 13.79 -10.49 2.98
N ALA A 218 12.68 -10.85 3.63
CA ALA A 218 11.49 -11.33 2.94
C ALA A 218 10.88 -10.25 2.04
N GLY A 219 10.90 -8.97 2.47
CA GLY A 219 10.55 -7.83 1.64
C GLY A 219 11.45 -7.70 0.41
N THR A 220 12.76 -7.92 0.56
CA THR A 220 13.71 -7.96 -0.56
C THR A 220 13.34 -9.06 -1.57
N ALA A 221 13.01 -10.27 -1.08
CA ALA A 221 12.57 -11.37 -1.93
C ALA A 221 11.26 -11.04 -2.68
N ALA A 222 10.33 -10.36 -2.01
CA ALA A 222 9.09 -9.86 -2.62
C ALA A 222 9.36 -8.85 -3.73
N TYR A 223 10.27 -7.91 -3.49
CA TYR A 223 10.74 -6.96 -4.49
C TYR A 223 11.32 -7.66 -5.72
N VAL A 224 12.23 -8.63 -5.53
CA VAL A 224 12.80 -9.43 -6.64
C VAL A 224 11.69 -10.18 -7.38
N TYR A 225 10.74 -10.78 -6.67
CA TYR A 225 9.58 -11.44 -7.26
C TYR A 225 8.77 -10.47 -8.14
N LEU A 226 8.52 -9.24 -7.68
CA LEU A 226 7.80 -8.23 -8.45
C LEU A 226 8.54 -7.85 -9.75
N GLN A 227 9.87 -7.68 -9.68
CA GLN A 227 10.69 -7.42 -10.87
C GLN A 227 10.64 -8.56 -11.88
N VAL A 228 10.75 -9.81 -11.40
CA VAL A 228 10.66 -11.00 -12.24
C VAL A 228 9.27 -11.13 -12.87
N ILE A 229 8.19 -10.90 -12.11
CA ILE A 229 6.82 -10.93 -12.63
C ILE A 229 6.60 -9.85 -13.68
N ALA A 230 7.08 -8.62 -13.45
CA ALA A 230 7.01 -7.54 -14.43
C ALA A 230 7.72 -7.95 -15.73
N LEU A 231 8.94 -8.48 -15.65
CA LEU A 231 9.69 -8.96 -16.81
C LEU A 231 8.96 -10.10 -17.55
N VAL A 232 8.46 -11.09 -16.80
CA VAL A 232 7.66 -12.20 -17.36
C VAL A 232 6.39 -11.69 -18.04
N LEU A 233 5.77 -10.63 -17.50
CA LEU A 233 4.59 -9.99 -18.08
C LEU A 233 4.92 -9.35 -19.43
N VAL A 234 6.06 -8.66 -19.56
CA VAL A 234 6.54 -8.13 -20.84
C VAL A 234 6.70 -9.26 -21.86
N PHE A 235 7.50 -10.29 -21.55
CA PHE A 235 7.77 -11.39 -22.47
C PHE A 235 6.52 -12.17 -22.86
N ARG A 236 5.67 -12.53 -21.89
CA ARG A 236 4.43 -13.26 -22.19
C ARG A 236 3.45 -12.43 -23.01
N THR A 237 3.38 -11.13 -22.77
CA THR A 237 2.49 -10.24 -23.54
C THR A 237 3.00 -10.10 -24.96
N ALA A 238 4.31 -9.92 -25.18
CA ALA A 238 4.91 -9.89 -26.51
C ALA A 238 4.68 -11.20 -27.28
N VAL A 239 4.91 -12.37 -26.66
CA VAL A 239 4.64 -13.68 -27.29
C VAL A 239 3.15 -13.85 -27.61
N ARG A 240 2.24 -13.37 -26.77
CA ARG A 240 0.79 -13.45 -27.05
C ARG A 240 0.36 -12.57 -28.21
N VAL A 241 0.96 -11.38 -28.35
CA VAL A 241 0.76 -10.53 -29.55
C VAL A 241 1.16 -11.31 -30.80
N LEU A 242 2.35 -11.93 -30.79
CA LEU A 242 2.84 -12.74 -31.93
C LEU A 242 1.95 -13.95 -32.23
N GLN A 243 1.38 -14.57 -31.19
CA GLN A 243 0.49 -15.74 -31.31
C GLN A 243 -0.99 -15.37 -31.56
N ASN A 244 -1.35 -14.09 -31.70
CA ASN A 244 -2.74 -13.62 -31.77
C ASN A 244 -3.63 -14.17 -30.63
N LYS A 245 -3.10 -14.27 -29.42
CA LYS A 245 -3.85 -14.74 -28.24
C LYS A 245 -4.29 -13.58 -27.37
N ASN A 246 -5.43 -13.71 -26.69
CA ASN A 246 -5.93 -12.68 -25.78
C ASN A 246 -4.96 -12.43 -24.62
N ALA A 247 -4.82 -11.16 -24.21
CA ALA A 247 -4.09 -10.80 -23.01
C ALA A 247 -4.64 -11.56 -21.78
N GLY A 248 -3.83 -11.79 -20.76
CA GLY A 248 -4.22 -12.60 -19.60
C GLY A 248 -4.14 -11.79 -18.32
N LEU A 249 -5.25 -11.71 -17.58
CA LEU A 249 -5.34 -10.94 -16.33
C LEU A 249 -4.60 -11.56 -15.14
N LYS A 250 -4.21 -12.83 -15.24
CA LYS A 250 -3.61 -13.60 -14.13
C LYS A 250 -2.32 -12.97 -13.60
N LEU A 251 -1.54 -12.31 -14.47
CA LEU A 251 -0.27 -11.71 -14.09
C LEU A 251 -0.44 -10.39 -13.32
N TYR A 252 -1.52 -9.63 -13.58
CA TYR A 252 -1.88 -8.46 -12.76
C TYR A 252 -2.23 -8.87 -11.33
N GLY A 253 -3.02 -9.94 -11.17
CA GLY A 253 -3.33 -10.50 -9.84
C GLY A 253 -2.07 -11.00 -9.12
N ALA A 254 -1.16 -11.67 -9.84
CA ALA A 254 0.12 -12.13 -9.26
C ALA A 254 1.01 -10.97 -8.80
N TYR A 255 0.99 -9.84 -9.53
CA TYR A 255 1.69 -8.62 -9.14
C TYR A 255 1.05 -7.99 -7.89
N LEU A 256 -0.28 -7.84 -7.85
CA LEU A 256 -0.98 -7.30 -6.68
C LEU A 256 -0.74 -8.13 -5.41
N ILE A 257 -0.68 -9.46 -5.53
CA ILE A 257 -0.35 -10.35 -4.40
C ILE A 257 1.08 -10.11 -3.91
N GLY A 258 2.06 -10.02 -4.83
CA GLY A 258 3.45 -9.74 -4.46
C GLY A 258 3.60 -8.37 -3.80
N PHE A 259 2.86 -7.38 -4.28
CA PHE A 259 2.90 -6.02 -3.74
C PHE A 259 2.25 -5.98 -2.35
N ALA A 260 1.12 -6.65 -2.16
CA ALA A 260 0.48 -6.79 -0.86
C ALA A 260 1.39 -7.48 0.17
N PHE A 261 2.17 -8.49 -0.25
CA PHE A 261 3.15 -9.13 0.62
C PHE A 261 4.34 -8.22 0.95
N LEU A 262 4.83 -7.43 -0.01
CA LEU A 262 5.87 -6.43 0.26
C LEU A 262 5.40 -5.41 1.30
N LEU A 263 4.17 -4.92 1.15
CA LEU A 263 3.55 -3.99 2.08
C LEU A 263 3.32 -4.61 3.46
N PHE A 264 2.87 -5.87 3.51
CA PHE A 264 2.78 -6.62 4.76
C PHE A 264 4.10 -6.58 5.53
N VAL A 265 5.23 -6.79 4.83
CA VAL A 265 6.56 -6.71 5.47
C VAL A 265 6.84 -5.30 5.95
N CYS A 266 6.56 -4.28 5.12
CA CYS A 266 6.71 -2.87 5.49
C CYS A 266 5.94 -2.53 6.78
N GLU A 267 4.66 -2.86 6.84
CA GLU A 267 3.78 -2.62 8.00
C GLU A 267 4.29 -3.30 9.28
N VAL A 268 4.70 -4.57 9.18
CA VAL A 268 5.22 -5.35 10.34
C VAL A 268 6.58 -4.85 10.81
N CYS A 269 7.36 -4.19 9.95
CA CYS A 269 8.68 -3.68 10.26
C CYS A 269 8.70 -2.19 10.63
N GLY A 270 7.55 -1.50 10.64
CA GLY A 270 7.50 -0.05 10.82
C GLY A 270 8.28 0.71 9.74
N VAL A 271 8.22 0.23 8.50
CA VAL A 271 8.94 0.79 7.34
C VAL A 271 7.92 1.11 6.26
N THR A 272 8.13 2.14 5.46
CA THR A 272 7.26 2.43 4.29
C THR A 272 8.04 2.32 2.97
N LEU A 273 7.35 2.49 1.85
CA LEU A 273 7.98 2.54 0.53
C LEU A 273 8.21 3.99 0.12
N ASN A 274 9.31 4.25 -0.59
CA ASN A 274 9.52 5.54 -1.23
C ASN A 274 8.51 5.79 -2.37
N GLY A 275 8.52 7.02 -2.92
CA GLY A 275 7.57 7.43 -3.97
C GLY A 275 7.60 6.53 -5.21
N ALA A 276 8.74 5.93 -5.54
CA ALA A 276 8.86 4.98 -6.64
C ALA A 276 8.06 3.69 -6.38
N GLY A 277 8.10 3.16 -5.16
CA GLY A 277 7.30 1.99 -4.76
C GLY A 277 5.80 2.25 -4.86
N ILE A 278 5.34 3.42 -4.39
CA ILE A 278 3.94 3.84 -4.50
C ILE A 278 3.55 4.02 -5.97
N ALA A 279 4.40 4.64 -6.78
CA ALA A 279 4.14 4.83 -8.21
C ALA A 279 4.00 3.49 -8.96
N CYS A 280 4.81 2.48 -8.63
CA CYS A 280 4.69 1.14 -9.22
C CYS A 280 3.31 0.52 -8.97
N PHE A 281 2.76 0.69 -7.75
CA PHE A 281 1.41 0.24 -7.44
C PHE A 281 0.35 1.00 -8.22
N VAL A 282 0.43 2.33 -8.23
CA VAL A 282 -0.54 3.19 -8.93
C VAL A 282 -0.57 2.88 -10.42
N LEU A 283 0.59 2.72 -11.07
CA LEU A 283 0.68 2.36 -12.48
C LEU A 283 0.06 1.00 -12.77
N MET A 284 0.37 -0.03 -11.97
CA MET A 284 -0.24 -1.35 -12.13
C MET A 284 -1.75 -1.34 -11.91
N ALA A 285 -2.22 -0.56 -10.93
CA ALA A 285 -3.65 -0.40 -10.65
C ALA A 285 -4.38 0.28 -11.82
N ILE A 286 -3.82 1.35 -12.37
CA ILE A 286 -4.42 2.08 -13.50
C ILE A 286 -4.50 1.19 -14.74
N PHE A 287 -3.38 0.61 -15.18
CA PHE A 287 -3.39 -0.20 -16.40
C PHE A 287 -4.12 -1.53 -16.24
N GLY A 288 -4.03 -2.15 -15.05
CA GLY A 288 -4.82 -3.33 -14.69
C GLY A 288 -6.32 -3.03 -14.67
N GLY A 289 -6.70 -1.89 -14.08
CA GLY A 289 -8.07 -1.38 -14.04
C GLY A 289 -8.63 -1.08 -15.42
N LEU A 290 -7.88 -0.37 -16.28
CA LEU A 290 -8.26 -0.12 -17.67
C LEU A 290 -8.43 -1.42 -18.46
N SER A 291 -7.50 -2.37 -18.30
CA SER A 291 -7.58 -3.69 -18.93
C SER A 291 -8.80 -4.49 -18.47
N TRP A 292 -9.20 -4.32 -17.21
CA TRP A 292 -10.37 -4.96 -16.62
C TRP A 292 -11.68 -4.31 -17.06
N LEU A 293 -11.76 -2.97 -16.99
CA LEU A 293 -12.91 -2.18 -17.44
C LEU A 293 -13.23 -2.47 -18.90
N TYR A 294 -12.21 -2.47 -19.76
CA TYR A 294 -12.39 -2.78 -21.17
C TYR A 294 -13.06 -4.15 -21.39
N ARG A 295 -12.66 -5.19 -20.65
CA ARG A 295 -13.27 -6.53 -20.75
C ARG A 295 -14.70 -6.57 -20.25
N LEU A 296 -15.01 -5.77 -19.25
CA LEU A 296 -16.34 -5.70 -18.68
C LEU A 296 -17.31 -5.04 -19.67
N PHE A 297 -16.93 -3.90 -20.25
CA PHE A 297 -17.72 -3.20 -21.27
C PHE A 297 -17.84 -3.97 -22.58
N THR A 298 -16.89 -4.84 -22.90
CA THR A 298 -16.94 -5.67 -24.11
C THR A 298 -17.62 -7.02 -23.91
N SER A 299 -17.92 -7.40 -22.67
CA SER A 299 -18.68 -8.62 -22.37
C SER A 299 -20.17 -8.44 -22.69
N GLU A 300 -20.86 -9.54 -22.98
CA GLU A 300 -22.31 -9.54 -23.31
C GLU A 300 -23.22 -9.24 -22.10
N THR A 301 -22.67 -8.73 -21.00
CA THR A 301 -23.46 -8.37 -19.81
C THR A 301 -24.25 -7.09 -20.04
N SER A 302 -25.41 -6.97 -19.40
CA SER A 302 -26.16 -5.72 -19.39
C SER A 302 -25.31 -4.57 -18.83
N PRO A 303 -25.49 -3.34 -19.33
CA PRO A 303 -24.72 -2.18 -18.88
C PRO A 303 -24.91 -1.88 -17.39
N VAL A 304 -26.10 -2.18 -16.84
CA VAL A 304 -26.41 -2.01 -15.41
C VAL A 304 -25.62 -3.03 -14.56
N LEU A 305 -25.54 -4.29 -15.00
CA LEU A 305 -24.75 -5.32 -14.31
C LEU A 305 -23.25 -5.03 -14.40
N ALA A 306 -22.77 -4.53 -15.54
CA ALA A 306 -21.39 -4.06 -15.70
C ALA A 306 -21.08 -2.87 -14.78
N ALA A 307 -21.99 -1.90 -14.65
CA ALA A 307 -21.83 -0.79 -13.73
C ALA A 307 -21.75 -1.26 -12.26
N ALA A 308 -22.65 -2.14 -11.83
CA ALA A 308 -22.63 -2.70 -10.47
C ALA A 308 -21.31 -3.42 -10.16
N LYS A 309 -20.83 -4.28 -11.08
CA LYS A 309 -19.53 -4.95 -10.97
C LYS A 309 -18.36 -3.98 -10.85
N THR A 310 -18.40 -2.89 -11.63
CA THR A 310 -17.39 -1.83 -11.58
C THR A 310 -17.35 -1.16 -10.22
N VAL A 311 -18.52 -0.82 -9.68
CA VAL A 311 -18.62 -0.16 -8.37
C VAL A 311 -18.11 -1.07 -7.25
N VAL A 312 -18.45 -2.37 -7.25
CA VAL A 312 -17.91 -3.34 -6.28
C VAL A 312 -16.39 -3.40 -6.32
N ALA A 313 -15.80 -3.54 -7.51
CA ALA A 313 -14.35 -3.59 -7.69
C ALA A 313 -13.68 -2.27 -7.28
N ALA A 314 -14.27 -1.12 -7.64
CA ALA A 314 -13.76 0.20 -7.28
C ALA A 314 -13.79 0.43 -5.77
N LEU A 315 -14.88 0.09 -5.09
CA LEU A 315 -15.01 0.28 -3.63
C LEU A 315 -14.05 -0.62 -2.85
N THR A 316 -13.89 -1.89 -3.25
CA THR A 316 -12.91 -2.80 -2.64
C THR A 316 -11.47 -2.37 -2.93
N PHE A 317 -11.20 -1.86 -4.13
CA PHE A 317 -9.90 -1.29 -4.47
C PHE A 317 -9.59 -0.02 -3.65
N SER A 318 -10.54 0.89 -3.51
CA SER A 318 -10.39 2.09 -2.68
C SER A 318 -10.17 1.73 -1.21
N ALA A 319 -10.91 0.75 -0.68
CA ALA A 319 -10.68 0.26 0.68
C ALA A 319 -9.27 -0.32 0.84
N PHE A 320 -8.79 -1.08 -0.15
CA PHE A 320 -7.42 -1.58 -0.16
C PHE A 320 -6.40 -0.43 -0.23
N CYS A 321 -6.69 0.61 -1.00
CA CYS A 321 -5.81 1.78 -1.13
C CYS A 321 -5.67 2.62 0.13
N ILE A 322 -6.63 2.56 1.05
CA ILE A 322 -6.53 3.29 2.32
C ILE A 322 -5.36 2.78 3.13
N PHE A 323 -5.01 1.49 3.06
CA PHE A 323 -3.78 0.96 3.65
C PHE A 323 -2.49 1.59 3.08
N PHE A 324 -2.56 2.35 1.97
CA PHE A 324 -1.41 2.98 1.30
C PHE A 324 -1.40 4.51 1.42
N CYS A 325 -2.43 5.12 1.99
CA CYS A 325 -2.48 6.57 2.14
C CYS A 325 -1.58 7.02 3.28
N ALA A 326 -0.98 8.21 3.17
CA ALA A 326 -0.27 8.86 4.28
C ALA A 326 -1.17 9.16 5.50
N MET A 327 -2.50 9.05 5.38
CA MET A 327 -3.41 9.05 6.54
C MET A 327 -3.38 7.73 7.33
N TYR A 328 -2.94 6.66 6.65
CA TYR A 328 -2.64 5.33 7.18
C TYR A 328 -1.12 5.18 7.23
N ASP A 329 -0.42 6.20 7.71
CA ASP A 329 1.01 6.06 7.99
C ASP A 329 1.12 5.21 9.26
N PHE A 330 0.86 3.90 9.14
CA PHE A 330 0.77 3.02 10.30
C PHE A 330 2.13 2.97 11.04
N GLY A 331 3.22 3.27 10.34
CA GLY A 331 4.56 3.45 10.91
C GLY A 331 4.81 4.81 11.57
N VAL A 332 3.99 5.85 11.32
CA VAL A 332 4.17 7.20 11.93
C VAL A 332 3.03 7.50 12.92
N SER A 333 1.78 7.25 12.54
CA SER A 333 0.62 7.31 13.44
C SER A 333 0.53 6.10 14.37
N VAL A 334 1.40 5.12 14.20
CA VAL A 334 1.50 4.01 15.13
C VAL A 334 2.93 3.60 15.41
N ASP A 335 3.69 4.57 15.91
CA ASP A 335 4.77 4.36 16.89
C ASP A 335 4.35 3.42 18.07
N ARG A 336 3.08 2.99 18.13
CA ARG A 336 2.52 2.04 19.10
C ARG A 336 2.00 0.71 18.53
N ILE A 337 2.05 0.43 17.22
CA ILE A 337 1.49 -0.81 16.64
C ILE A 337 2.35 -1.32 15.47
N GLY A 338 2.98 -0.44 14.69
CA GLY A 338 3.92 -0.80 13.62
C GLY A 338 5.19 -1.49 14.14
N ALA A 339 5.44 -1.39 15.45
CA ALA A 339 6.45 -2.13 16.16
C ALA A 339 5.81 -3.35 16.86
N VAL A 340 5.33 -4.33 16.09
CA VAL A 340 5.22 -5.71 16.61
C VAL A 340 6.52 -6.02 17.36
N PHE A 341 7.64 -5.61 16.78
CA PHE A 341 8.99 -5.66 17.30
C PHE A 341 9.50 -4.31 17.86
N GLY A 342 8.81 -3.63 18.77
CA GLY A 342 9.41 -2.42 19.38
C GLY A 342 8.52 -1.61 20.32
N LEU A 343 7.30 -2.08 20.57
CA LEU A 343 6.52 -1.59 21.70
C LEU A 343 7.22 -1.88 23.04
N TYR A 344 7.53 -0.82 23.80
CA TYR A 344 8.07 -0.85 25.18
C TYR A 344 9.53 -1.28 25.30
N GLY A 345 10.44 -0.68 24.53
CA GLY A 345 11.88 -0.75 24.77
C GLY A 345 12.35 0.23 25.85
N TYR A 346 11.94 1.51 25.78
CA TYR A 346 12.61 2.57 26.56
C TYR A 346 11.78 3.32 27.61
N ASP A 347 10.44 3.27 27.57
CA ASP A 347 9.64 4.30 28.28
C ASP A 347 8.80 3.78 29.47
N GLY A 348 9.41 2.90 30.25
CA GLY A 348 8.88 2.44 31.53
C GLY A 348 9.33 1.03 31.81
N ALA A 349 9.66 0.74 33.08
CA ALA A 349 9.86 -0.63 33.55
C ALA A 349 8.79 -1.52 32.90
N LEU A 350 9.21 -2.61 32.26
CA LEU A 350 8.31 -3.71 31.89
C LEU A 350 7.32 -3.84 33.05
N PRO A 351 5.99 -3.72 32.83
CA PRO A 351 5.05 -3.80 33.94
C PRO A 351 5.40 -5.02 34.78
N GLU A 352 5.74 -4.79 36.06
CA GLU A 352 6.46 -5.76 36.90
C GLU A 352 5.86 -7.17 36.73
N GLY A 353 6.69 -8.12 36.31
CA GLY A 353 6.31 -9.51 36.16
C GLY A 353 5.84 -9.95 34.76
N ARG A 354 5.93 -9.11 33.72
CA ARG A 354 5.71 -9.55 32.32
C ARG A 354 7.00 -9.65 31.52
N THR A 355 7.13 -10.73 30.75
CA THR A 355 8.29 -10.95 29.88
C THR A 355 8.15 -10.18 28.56
N ALA A 356 9.28 -9.84 27.91
CA ALA A 356 9.28 -9.20 26.59
C ALA A 356 8.45 -9.98 25.55
N ALA A 357 8.48 -11.31 25.63
CA ALA A 357 7.70 -12.22 24.79
C ALA A 357 6.18 -12.09 25.00
N GLU A 358 5.72 -11.83 26.23
CA GLU A 358 4.29 -11.64 26.52
C GLU A 358 3.76 -10.32 25.95
N ILE A 359 4.56 -9.26 25.96
CA ILE A 359 4.19 -7.95 25.40
C ILE A 359 4.11 -8.01 23.87
N LEU A 360 5.11 -8.64 23.23
CA LEU A 360 5.11 -8.96 21.80
C LEU A 360 3.84 -9.74 21.41
N LEU A 361 3.54 -10.80 22.16
CA LEU A 361 2.38 -11.65 21.92
C LEU A 361 1.07 -10.88 22.04
N VAL A 362 0.91 -10.04 23.08
CA VAL A 362 -0.31 -9.27 23.30
C VAL A 362 -0.54 -8.27 22.18
N ASN A 363 0.46 -7.50 21.75
CA ASN A 363 0.30 -6.50 20.69
C ASN A 363 0.11 -7.13 19.31
N LEU A 364 0.85 -8.20 19.02
CA LEU A 364 0.67 -8.99 17.80
C LEU A 364 -0.74 -9.58 17.73
N LEU A 365 -1.25 -10.20 18.80
CA LEU A 365 -2.57 -10.84 18.78
C LEU A 365 -3.73 -9.85 18.81
N SER A 366 -3.62 -8.78 19.59
CA SER A 366 -4.73 -7.84 19.79
C SER A 366 -4.85 -6.80 18.67
N ILE A 367 -3.77 -6.52 17.95
CA ILE A 367 -3.76 -5.44 16.96
C ILE A 367 -3.14 -5.85 15.63
N GLY A 368 -1.94 -6.45 15.65
CA GLY A 368 -1.25 -6.88 14.43
C GLY A 368 -2.08 -7.88 13.62
N VAL A 369 -2.49 -9.00 14.24
CA VAL A 369 -3.27 -10.06 13.60
C VAL A 369 -4.60 -9.56 13.04
N PRO A 370 -5.45 -8.83 13.80
CA PRO A 370 -6.68 -8.25 13.26
C PRO A 370 -6.44 -7.34 12.05
N HIS A 371 -5.41 -6.49 12.10
CA HIS A 371 -5.02 -5.62 10.99
C HIS A 371 -4.62 -6.43 9.74
N LEU A 372 -3.76 -7.44 9.92
CA LEU A 372 -3.29 -8.32 8.85
C LEU A 372 -4.45 -9.12 8.22
N VAL A 373 -5.39 -9.59 9.04
CA VAL A 373 -6.60 -10.27 8.58
C VAL A 373 -7.48 -9.31 7.78
N CYS A 374 -7.62 -8.05 8.20
CA CYS A 374 -8.35 -7.04 7.43
C CYS A 374 -7.74 -6.82 6.04
N MET A 375 -6.42 -6.63 5.97
CA MET A 375 -5.71 -6.45 4.71
C MET A 375 -5.90 -7.66 3.78
N GLY A 376 -5.73 -8.88 4.32
CA GLY A 376 -5.91 -10.12 3.58
C GLY A 376 -7.35 -10.32 3.06
N LEU A 377 -8.35 -10.03 3.88
CA LEU A 377 -9.77 -10.15 3.50
C LEU A 377 -10.16 -9.12 2.44
N ILE A 378 -9.73 -7.87 2.57
CA ILE A 378 -9.99 -6.82 1.57
C ILE A 378 -9.31 -7.17 0.24
N LEU A 379 -8.05 -7.62 0.27
CA LEU A 379 -7.35 -8.08 -0.93
C LEU A 379 -8.07 -9.26 -1.59
N ALA A 380 -8.51 -10.25 -0.81
CA ALA A 380 -9.26 -11.39 -1.32
C ALA A 380 -10.61 -10.95 -1.93
N SER A 381 -11.28 -9.96 -1.32
CA SER A 381 -12.52 -9.38 -1.82
C SER A 381 -12.29 -8.69 -3.17
N LEU A 382 -11.23 -7.88 -3.27
CA LEU A 382 -10.81 -7.23 -4.52
C LEU A 382 -10.48 -8.25 -5.62
N LEU A 383 -9.63 -9.24 -5.33
CA LEU A 383 -9.25 -10.28 -6.30
C LEU A 383 -10.46 -11.09 -6.79
N LYS A 384 -11.42 -11.36 -5.90
CA LYS A 384 -12.66 -12.03 -6.26
C LYS A 384 -13.55 -11.15 -7.13
N ALA A 385 -13.70 -9.86 -6.80
CA ALA A 385 -14.47 -8.91 -7.60
C ALA A 385 -13.88 -8.77 -9.02
N LEU A 386 -12.57 -8.60 -9.12
CA LEU A 386 -11.85 -8.54 -10.40
C LEU A 386 -12.00 -9.84 -11.20
N GLY A 387 -11.83 -10.99 -10.54
CA GLY A 387 -11.96 -12.31 -11.15
C GLY A 387 -13.38 -12.63 -11.62
N ALA A 388 -14.40 -12.20 -10.88
CA ALA A 388 -15.80 -12.35 -11.24
C ALA A 388 -16.16 -11.50 -12.46
N GLY A 389 -15.75 -10.22 -12.46
CA GLY A 389 -15.90 -9.32 -13.61
C GLY A 389 -15.27 -9.88 -14.87
N ALA A 390 -14.03 -10.37 -14.80
CA ALA A 390 -13.32 -10.94 -15.94
C ALA A 390 -13.94 -12.25 -16.50
N LYS A 391 -14.72 -12.98 -15.68
CA LYS A 391 -15.39 -14.23 -16.06
C LYS A 391 -16.89 -14.05 -16.34
N GLY A 392 -17.40 -12.82 -16.28
CA GLY A 392 -18.84 -12.55 -16.38
C GLY A 392 -19.68 -13.12 -15.23
N LYS A 393 -19.05 -13.61 -14.14
CA LYS A 393 -19.74 -14.21 -12.99
C LYS A 393 -20.10 -13.15 -11.94
N VAL A 394 -20.97 -13.52 -11.02
CA VAL A 394 -21.32 -12.69 -9.86
C VAL A 394 -20.21 -12.75 -8.82
N SER A 395 -19.80 -11.60 -8.27
CA SER A 395 -18.75 -11.52 -7.24
C SER A 395 -19.15 -12.17 -5.92
N GLY A 396 -20.41 -12.00 -5.53
CA GLY A 396 -21.02 -12.53 -4.31
C GLY A 396 -20.69 -11.73 -3.05
N TRP A 397 -21.65 -11.62 -2.15
CA TRP A 397 -21.65 -10.68 -1.01
C TRP A 397 -20.82 -11.12 0.21
N ILE A 398 -20.46 -12.40 0.32
CA ILE A 398 -19.85 -12.99 1.54
C ILE A 398 -18.51 -12.32 1.89
N LEU A 399 -17.60 -12.13 0.93
CA LEU A 399 -16.28 -11.56 1.22
C LEU A 399 -16.34 -10.08 1.62
N PRO A 400 -17.09 -9.21 0.91
CA PRO A 400 -17.32 -7.84 1.37
C PRO A 400 -17.91 -7.76 2.77
N LEU A 401 -18.85 -8.65 3.13
CA LEU A 401 -19.41 -8.72 4.47
C LEU A 401 -18.34 -9.07 5.52
N LEU A 402 -17.60 -10.17 5.30
CA LEU A 402 -16.55 -10.59 6.22
C LEU A 402 -15.47 -9.51 6.40
N SER A 403 -15.10 -8.84 5.30
CA SER A 403 -14.15 -7.72 5.33
C SER A 403 -14.69 -6.58 6.18
N SER A 404 -15.94 -6.14 5.97
CA SER A 404 -16.56 -5.09 6.77
C SER A 404 -16.65 -5.44 8.25
N MET A 405 -17.07 -6.66 8.60
CA MET A 405 -17.17 -7.08 10.00
C MET A 405 -15.80 -7.10 10.67
N CYS A 406 -14.77 -7.58 9.98
CA CYS A 406 -13.41 -7.65 10.52
C CYS A 406 -12.79 -6.26 10.70
N VAL A 407 -12.99 -5.36 9.73
CA VAL A 407 -12.52 -3.96 9.82
C VAL A 407 -13.22 -3.22 10.94
N LEU A 408 -14.55 -3.39 11.08
CA LEU A 408 -15.33 -2.78 12.15
C LEU A 408 -14.89 -3.31 13.53
N LEU A 409 -14.65 -4.62 13.65
CA LEU A 409 -14.12 -5.21 14.88
C LEU A 409 -12.74 -4.62 15.22
N THR A 410 -11.86 -4.51 14.23
CA THR A 410 -10.51 -3.94 14.40
C THR A 410 -10.59 -2.47 14.83
N PHE A 411 -11.49 -1.68 14.25
CA PHE A 411 -11.79 -0.31 14.69
C PHE A 411 -12.22 -0.26 16.16
N ILE A 412 -13.14 -1.13 16.59
CA ILE A 412 -13.61 -1.19 17.97
C ILE A 412 -12.45 -1.57 18.91
N LEU A 413 -11.65 -2.57 18.54
CA LEU A 413 -10.49 -2.99 19.33
C LEU A 413 -9.47 -1.85 19.48
N LEU A 414 -9.14 -1.16 18.39
CA LEU A 414 -8.24 -0.01 18.43
C LEU A 414 -8.79 1.12 19.31
N SER A 415 -10.08 1.44 19.17
CA SER A 415 -10.73 2.52 19.93
C SER A 415 -10.85 2.21 21.42
N VAL A 416 -11.03 0.95 21.80
CA VAL A 416 -11.20 0.51 23.20
C VAL A 416 -9.86 0.28 23.90
N PHE A 417 -8.87 -0.29 23.20
CA PHE A 417 -7.62 -0.75 23.83
C PHE A 417 -6.43 0.21 23.64
N ALA A 418 -6.40 1.05 22.60
CA ALA A 418 -5.20 1.85 22.30
C ALA A 418 -5.17 3.23 22.99
N GLY A 419 -6.30 3.74 23.50
CA GLY A 419 -6.39 5.00 24.24
C GLY A 419 -6.47 6.29 23.37
N ASN A 420 -6.53 7.46 24.01
CA ASN A 420 -6.83 8.77 23.37
C ASN A 420 -5.60 9.44 22.71
N GLY A 421 -4.83 8.72 21.89
CA GLY A 421 -3.78 9.35 21.07
C GLY A 421 -4.34 9.93 19.78
N LEU A 422 -3.93 11.14 19.39
CA LEU A 422 -4.32 11.81 18.13
C LEU A 422 -4.07 10.92 16.90
N ASP A 423 -3.03 10.08 16.96
CA ASP A 423 -2.69 9.15 15.90
C ASP A 423 -3.58 7.89 15.84
N ILE A 424 -4.04 7.42 17.00
CA ILE A 424 -5.03 6.34 17.08
C ILE A 424 -6.35 6.81 16.48
N ILE A 425 -6.71 8.09 16.63
CA ILE A 425 -7.89 8.69 15.99
C ILE A 425 -7.77 8.62 14.47
N ARG A 426 -6.58 8.88 13.90
CA ARG A 426 -6.34 8.81 12.45
C ARG A 426 -6.52 7.39 11.91
N VAL A 427 -5.88 6.41 12.54
CA VAL A 427 -6.01 4.99 12.13
C VAL A 427 -7.43 4.47 12.33
N SER A 428 -8.09 4.86 13.43
CA SER A 428 -9.47 4.47 13.70
C SER A 428 -10.44 5.08 12.66
N THR A 429 -10.20 6.34 12.27
CA THR A 429 -10.97 6.98 11.19
C THR A 429 -10.76 6.27 9.86
N ALA A 430 -9.53 5.90 9.52
CA ALA A 430 -9.25 5.13 8.31
C ALA A 430 -9.94 3.76 8.31
N MET A 431 -9.94 3.04 9.44
CA MET A 431 -10.69 1.79 9.60
C MET A 431 -12.20 2.00 9.43
N LEU A 432 -12.76 3.08 9.97
CA LEU A 432 -14.17 3.42 9.78
C LEU A 432 -14.50 3.66 8.30
N VAL A 433 -13.66 4.42 7.58
CA VAL A 433 -13.83 4.67 6.15
C VAL A 433 -13.72 3.37 5.36
N MET A 434 -12.74 2.52 5.65
CA MET A 434 -12.62 1.19 5.02
C MET A 434 -13.86 0.32 5.26
N SER A 435 -14.42 0.34 6.47
CA SER A 435 -15.66 -0.37 6.78
C SER A 435 -16.84 0.16 5.97
N ALA A 436 -17.00 1.48 5.87
CA ALA A 436 -18.04 2.11 5.05
C ALA A 436 -17.91 1.73 3.56
N LEU A 437 -16.70 1.73 3.01
CA LEU A 437 -16.45 1.30 1.63
C LEU A 437 -16.79 -0.19 1.42
N CYS A 438 -16.44 -1.05 2.38
CA CYS A 438 -16.80 -2.47 2.34
C CYS A 438 -18.32 -2.70 2.43
N LEU A 439 -19.03 -1.93 3.26
CA LEU A 439 -20.50 -1.98 3.36
C LEU A 439 -21.18 -1.51 2.07
N LEU A 440 -20.69 -0.44 1.44
CA LEU A 440 -21.17 -0.02 0.14
C LEU A 440 -20.91 -1.11 -0.91
N SER A 441 -19.71 -1.71 -0.90
CA SER A 441 -19.39 -2.82 -1.80
C SER A 441 -20.32 -4.02 -1.59
N LEU A 442 -20.71 -4.30 -0.34
CA LEU A 442 -21.68 -5.33 -0.01
C LEU A 442 -23.06 -5.05 -0.62
N ALA A 443 -23.54 -3.80 -0.51
CA ALA A 443 -24.81 -3.40 -1.10
C ALA A 443 -24.81 -3.58 -2.63
N PHE A 444 -23.76 -3.13 -3.31
CA PHE A 444 -23.64 -3.30 -4.77
C PHE A 444 -23.43 -4.75 -5.20
N ALA A 445 -22.72 -5.57 -4.43
CA ALA A 445 -22.58 -7.02 -4.70
C ALA A 445 -23.92 -7.75 -4.54
N SER A 446 -24.76 -7.30 -3.60
CA SER A 446 -26.11 -7.84 -3.40
C SER A 446 -27.04 -7.44 -4.55
N LEU A 447 -26.93 -6.18 -5.02
CA LEU A 447 -27.64 -5.68 -6.20
C LEU A 447 -27.23 -6.43 -7.47
N GLU A 448 -25.93 -6.67 -7.67
CA GLU A 448 -25.39 -7.47 -8.78
C GLU A 448 -26.04 -8.87 -8.83
N GLN A 449 -26.15 -9.53 -7.66
CA GLN A 449 -26.74 -10.85 -7.55
C GLN A 449 -28.25 -10.83 -7.84
N TYR A 450 -28.95 -9.80 -7.38
CA TYR A 450 -30.37 -9.60 -7.68
C TYR A 450 -30.62 -9.38 -9.17
N ILE A 451 -29.88 -8.47 -9.81
CA ILE A 451 -30.01 -8.19 -11.25
C ILE A 451 -29.74 -9.45 -12.07
N SER A 452 -28.66 -10.18 -11.75
CA SER A 452 -28.34 -11.43 -12.45
C SER A 452 -29.43 -12.51 -12.27
N PHE A 453 -30.08 -12.57 -11.11
CA PHE A 453 -31.20 -13.47 -10.88
C PHE A 453 -32.43 -13.09 -11.71
N VAL A 454 -32.77 -11.81 -11.78
CA VAL A 454 -33.90 -11.30 -12.59
C VAL A 454 -33.66 -11.58 -14.07
N GLU A 455 -32.48 -11.28 -14.59
CA GLU A 455 -32.12 -11.52 -16.01
C GLU A 455 -32.21 -13.01 -16.38
N ARG A 456 -31.69 -13.91 -15.52
CA ARG A 456 -31.81 -15.37 -15.74
C ARG A 456 -33.25 -15.87 -15.67
N SER A 457 -34.05 -15.28 -14.80
CA SER A 457 -35.47 -15.64 -14.65
C SER A 457 -36.29 -15.18 -15.86
N ALA A 458 -35.95 -14.03 -16.44
CA ALA A 458 -36.55 -13.51 -17.65
C ALA A 458 -36.17 -14.35 -18.88
N GLN A 459 -34.89 -14.73 -19.03
CA GLN A 459 -34.44 -15.62 -20.10
C GLN A 459 -35.13 -16.99 -20.06
N LYS A 460 -35.24 -17.60 -18.88
CA LYS A 460 -35.96 -18.87 -18.72
C LYS A 460 -37.43 -18.76 -19.11
N LYS A 461 -38.11 -17.65 -18.77
CA LYS A 461 -39.50 -17.43 -19.19
C LYS A 461 -39.63 -17.27 -20.70
N GLY A 462 -38.73 -16.54 -21.35
CA GLY A 462 -38.70 -16.38 -22.82
C GLY A 462 -38.48 -17.71 -23.55
N GLU A 463 -37.51 -18.52 -23.13
CA GLU A 463 -37.26 -19.86 -23.71
C GLU A 463 -38.44 -20.83 -23.52
N THR A 464 -39.21 -20.68 -22.42
CA THR A 464 -40.40 -21.50 -22.18
C THR A 464 -41.57 -21.07 -23.09
N GLN A 465 -41.60 -19.80 -23.49
CA GLN A 465 -42.63 -19.22 -24.35
C GLN A 465 -42.36 -19.51 -25.84
N GLU A 466 -41.10 -19.41 -26.30
CA GLU A 466 -40.70 -19.83 -27.65
C GLU A 466 -40.96 -21.34 -27.90
N LYS A 467 -40.73 -22.20 -26.89
CA LYS A 467 -41.07 -23.63 -26.99
C LYS A 467 -42.57 -23.90 -26.98
N GLY A 468 -43.39 -23.02 -26.40
CA GLY A 468 -44.84 -23.10 -26.45
C GLY A 468 -45.39 -22.70 -27.82
N GLU A 469 -44.82 -21.67 -28.44
CA GLU A 469 -45.21 -21.20 -29.78
C GLU A 469 -44.80 -22.17 -30.91
N GLU A 470 -43.68 -22.91 -30.78
CA GLU A 470 -43.35 -24.01 -31.71
C GLU A 470 -44.26 -25.24 -31.58
N GLN A 471 -45.01 -25.38 -30.47
CA GLN A 471 -45.98 -26.47 -30.27
C GLN A 471 -47.42 -26.12 -30.66
N GLU A 472 -47.72 -24.85 -30.94
CA GLU A 472 -49.05 -24.38 -31.38
C GLU A 472 -49.09 -24.04 -32.88
N VAL A 473 -48.68 -24.99 -33.73
CA VAL A 473 -49.16 -25.02 -35.13
C VAL A 473 -50.03 -26.26 -35.27
N PRO A 474 -51.37 -26.15 -35.17
CA PRO A 474 -52.24 -27.27 -35.50
C PRO A 474 -52.12 -27.51 -37.00
N ALA A 475 -51.69 -28.71 -37.38
CA ALA A 475 -51.85 -29.23 -38.73
C ALA A 475 -53.35 -29.23 -39.05
N GLN A 476 -53.82 -28.23 -39.78
CA GLN A 476 -55.13 -28.26 -40.41
C GLN A 476 -55.05 -29.19 -41.62
N ALA A 477 -55.75 -30.32 -41.50
CA ALA A 477 -56.02 -31.29 -42.56
C ALA A 477 -57.14 -30.81 -43.49
#